data_AF-A0A345GWS3-F1
#
_entry.id   AF-A0A345GWS3-F1
#
_cell.length_a   1.000
_cell.length_b   1.000
_cell.length_c   1.000
_cell.angle_alpha   90.00
_cell.angle_beta   90.00
_cell.angle_gamma   90.00
#
_symmetry.space_group_name_H-M   'P 1'
#
loop_
_entity.id
_entity.type
_entity.pdbx_description
1 polymer ?
#
loop_
_entity_poly.entity_id
_entity_poly.type
_entity_poly.pdbx_seq_one_letter_code
_entity_poly.pdbx_strand_id
1 'polypeptide(L)'
;MTRIFVLIVCLAFFSCNKNPLIYPEEKYFKDIRQVTFGGDNAEAYWSFDDKQLIFQSNNTQWNVSCDQMFLMNIDETFKDNMPSMVSTGKGRTTCSYFLPDNKHIIYSSTHLVDENCPEVPLRKNGKYIWPVYDSFDIFVADLEGNIVKQLTNEKGYDAEPTVSPKGDKIVFTSTRSGDLELYTMNIDGSDVQQITDELGYDGGAFFSPDSTKIIFRSSRPRTAAEIKEYKELLAEGLVQPTQMELYICNADGSDLRQLTDLGNANWSPFFHPSGEKIIFSSNHESERGFPFNLYMINLDGTGLERITHGETFDAFPVFSNDGKKLAFSSNRNNGGGRDTNLFIAEWQE
;
A
#
# COMPACT_ATOMS: atom_id res chain seq x y z
N MET A 1 64.53 39.52 -17.85
CA MET A 1 63.36 39.64 -16.94
C MET A 1 62.20 38.91 -17.59
N THR A 2 62.05 37.63 -17.29
CA THR A 2 61.01 36.77 -17.87
C THR A 2 60.01 36.49 -16.76
N ARG A 3 58.82 37.11 -16.83
CA ARG A 3 57.75 36.90 -15.84
C ARG A 3 57.04 35.59 -16.16
N ILE A 4 57.18 34.61 -15.27
CA ILE A 4 56.37 33.40 -15.26
C ILE A 4 55.02 33.76 -14.64
N PHE A 5 53.95 33.65 -15.42
CA PHE A 5 52.58 33.68 -14.91
C PHE A 5 52.23 32.27 -14.43
N VAL A 6 52.07 32.11 -13.11
CA VAL A 6 51.49 30.90 -12.53
C VAL A 6 49.97 31.03 -12.62
N LEU A 7 49.36 30.24 -13.50
CA LEU A 7 47.92 30.10 -13.60
C LEU A 7 47.46 29.18 -12.47
N ILE A 8 46.90 29.74 -11.39
CA ILE A 8 46.19 28.95 -10.38
C ILE A 8 44.85 28.54 -10.98
N VAL A 9 44.73 27.27 -11.38
CA VAL A 9 43.46 26.65 -11.72
C VAL A 9 42.79 26.27 -10.39
N CYS A 10 41.84 27.09 -9.94
CA CYS A 10 40.90 26.68 -8.90
C CYS A 10 39.98 25.59 -9.48
N LEU A 11 40.30 24.34 -9.19
CA LEU A 11 39.36 23.22 -9.31
C LEU A 11 38.26 23.44 -8.25
N ALA A 12 37.14 24.03 -8.66
CA ALA A 12 35.92 23.98 -7.89
C ALA A 12 35.44 22.52 -7.87
N PHE A 13 35.71 21.82 -6.77
CA PHE A 13 35.02 20.58 -6.45
C PHE A 13 33.54 20.93 -6.24
N PHE A 14 32.71 20.73 -7.26
CA PHE A 14 31.28 20.57 -7.06
C PHE A 14 31.10 19.27 -6.28
N SER A 15 31.06 19.38 -4.95
CA SER A 15 30.49 18.33 -4.11
C SER A 15 29.01 18.26 -4.48
N CYS A 16 28.65 17.31 -5.35
CA CYS A 16 27.25 16.94 -5.52
C CYS A 16 26.81 16.41 -4.16
N ASN A 17 26.14 17.24 -3.36
CA ASN A 17 25.53 16.79 -2.12
C ASN A 17 24.47 15.75 -2.50
N LYS A 18 24.87 14.47 -2.45
CA LYS A 18 23.93 13.36 -2.62
C LYS A 18 22.93 13.43 -1.49
N ASN A 19 21.65 13.27 -1.82
CA ASN A 19 20.59 13.22 -0.82
C ASN A 19 20.91 12.09 0.18
N PRO A 20 21.03 12.38 1.50
CA PRO A 20 21.45 11.40 2.49
C PRO A 20 20.41 10.29 2.73
N LEU A 21 19.19 10.43 2.21
CA LEU A 21 18.12 9.44 2.29
C LEU A 21 18.20 8.37 1.20
N ILE A 22 19.07 8.55 0.20
CA ILE A 22 19.27 7.63 -0.92
C ILE A 22 20.52 6.78 -0.65
N TYR A 23 20.34 5.47 -0.60
CA TYR A 23 21.47 4.54 -0.45
C TYR A 23 22.26 4.44 -1.77
N PRO A 24 23.59 4.19 -1.75
CA PRO A 24 24.42 4.15 -2.96
C PRO A 24 23.91 3.22 -4.07
N GLU A 25 23.25 2.13 -3.72
CA GLU A 25 22.70 1.10 -4.59
C GLU A 25 21.32 1.46 -5.18
N GLU A 26 20.60 2.44 -4.60
CA GLU A 26 19.26 2.87 -5.01
C GLU A 26 19.32 3.75 -6.28
N LYS A 27 19.72 3.15 -7.40
CA LYS A 27 19.98 3.84 -8.67
C LYS A 27 18.75 4.50 -9.31
N TYR A 28 17.54 4.02 -8.99
CA TYR A 28 16.29 4.52 -9.56
C TYR A 28 15.77 5.80 -8.88
N PHE A 29 16.38 6.22 -7.77
CA PHE A 29 16.01 7.45 -7.06
C PHE A 29 16.93 8.59 -7.49
N LYS A 30 16.36 9.55 -8.23
CA LYS A 30 17.05 10.79 -8.57
C LYS A 30 17.12 11.73 -7.37
N ASP A 31 16.01 11.83 -6.65
CA ASP A 31 15.88 12.58 -5.39
C ASP A 31 14.80 11.93 -4.51
N ILE A 32 14.78 12.20 -3.21
CA ILE A 32 13.75 11.69 -2.30
C ILE A 32 13.48 12.66 -1.16
N ARG A 33 12.22 12.80 -0.77
CA ARG A 33 11.84 13.60 0.40
C ARG A 33 11.00 12.77 1.37
N GLN A 34 11.24 12.98 2.67
CA GLN A 34 10.35 12.51 3.71
C GLN A 34 9.16 13.47 3.84
N VAL A 35 7.97 12.91 3.98
CA VAL A 35 6.69 13.65 3.99
C VAL A 35 6.11 13.73 5.39
N THR A 36 6.09 12.63 6.14
CA THR A 36 5.51 12.57 7.49
C THR A 36 6.57 12.27 8.54
N PHE A 37 6.25 12.60 9.80
CA PHE A 37 7.14 12.42 10.94
C PHE A 37 6.36 11.90 12.16
N GLY A 38 6.52 10.61 12.45
CA GLY A 38 5.94 9.95 13.62
C GLY A 38 4.66 9.16 13.32
N GLY A 39 4.36 8.18 14.17
CA GLY A 39 3.21 7.28 14.02
C GLY A 39 3.41 6.26 12.89
N ASP A 40 2.31 5.66 12.44
CA ASP A 40 2.29 4.79 11.27
C ASP A 40 1.54 5.48 10.13
N ASN A 41 2.25 5.75 9.04
CA ASN A 41 1.75 6.40 7.84
C ASN A 41 1.99 5.47 6.65
N ALA A 42 0.92 5.00 6.02
CA ALA A 42 0.96 3.94 5.03
C ALA A 42 -0.03 4.18 3.89
N GLU A 43 0.07 3.35 2.86
CA GLU A 43 -0.96 3.23 1.81
C GLU A 43 -1.30 4.60 1.19
N ALA A 44 -0.27 5.26 0.66
CA ALA A 44 -0.42 6.55 -0.01
C ALA A 44 -0.72 6.36 -1.50
N TYR A 45 -1.87 6.87 -1.96
CA TYR A 45 -2.34 6.70 -3.34
C TYR A 45 -2.51 8.03 -4.05
N TRP A 46 -2.06 8.09 -5.30
CA TRP A 46 -2.09 9.30 -6.13
C TRP A 46 -3.49 9.62 -6.63
N SER A 47 -3.83 10.91 -6.70
CA SER A 47 -4.94 11.39 -7.52
C SER A 47 -4.67 11.07 -8.99
N PHE A 48 -5.73 10.94 -9.80
CA PHE A 48 -5.64 10.63 -11.24
C PHE A 48 -4.85 11.69 -12.03
N ASP A 49 -4.66 12.89 -11.49
CA ASP A 49 -3.88 13.97 -12.08
C ASP A 49 -2.50 14.18 -11.44
N ASP A 50 -2.06 13.26 -10.57
CA ASP A 50 -0.78 13.26 -9.86
C ASP A 50 -0.49 14.50 -9.00
N LYS A 51 -1.52 15.24 -8.58
CA LYS A 51 -1.35 16.46 -7.76
C LYS A 51 -1.52 16.24 -6.26
N GLN A 52 -2.22 15.18 -5.87
CA GLN A 52 -2.55 14.91 -4.48
C GLN A 52 -2.26 13.45 -4.13
N LEU A 53 -2.08 13.22 -2.82
CA LEU A 53 -2.04 11.89 -2.23
C LEU A 53 -3.11 11.81 -1.14
N ILE A 54 -3.74 10.65 -1.06
CA ILE A 54 -4.53 10.22 0.09
C ILE A 54 -3.73 9.14 0.80
N PHE A 55 -3.61 9.19 2.12
CA PHE A 55 -2.87 8.19 2.88
C PHE A 55 -3.52 7.89 4.22
N GLN A 56 -3.22 6.72 4.76
CA GLN A 56 -3.68 6.28 6.06
C GLN A 56 -2.69 6.69 7.15
N SER A 57 -3.19 7.18 8.30
CA SER A 57 -2.36 7.39 9.48
C SER A 57 -3.09 7.14 10.79
N ASN A 58 -2.35 6.67 11.78
CA ASN A 58 -2.77 6.53 13.18
C ASN A 58 -1.96 7.46 14.12
N ASN A 59 -1.33 8.51 13.58
CA ASN A 59 -0.36 9.31 14.32
C ASN A 59 -0.99 9.98 15.57
N THR A 60 -0.60 9.49 16.74
CA THR A 60 -1.12 9.96 18.03
C THR A 60 -0.79 11.43 18.32
N GLN A 61 0.24 12.01 17.69
CA GLN A 61 0.54 13.43 17.80
C GLN A 61 -0.53 14.31 17.14
N TRP A 62 -1.31 13.75 16.22
CA TRP A 62 -2.47 14.37 15.59
C TRP A 62 -3.78 14.10 16.35
N ASN A 63 -3.70 13.56 17.57
CA ASN A 63 -4.84 13.14 18.38
C ASN A 63 -5.73 12.10 17.68
N VAL A 64 -5.09 11.22 16.92
CA VAL A 64 -5.73 10.14 16.16
C VAL A 64 -5.43 8.82 16.85
N SER A 65 -6.48 8.07 17.20
CA SER A 65 -6.37 6.80 17.93
C SER A 65 -6.54 5.56 17.05
N CYS A 66 -6.93 5.75 15.79
CA CYS A 66 -7.15 4.69 14.80
C CYS A 66 -6.64 5.15 13.45
N ASP A 67 -6.41 4.21 12.56
CA ASP A 67 -6.20 4.51 11.15
C ASP A 67 -7.34 5.38 10.59
N GLN A 68 -6.99 6.58 10.12
CA GLN A 68 -7.84 7.58 9.47
C GLN A 68 -7.22 8.00 8.13
N MET A 69 -8.02 8.60 7.23
CA MET A 69 -7.60 9.00 5.89
C MET A 69 -7.25 10.49 5.85
N PHE A 70 -6.10 10.81 5.27
CA PHE A 70 -5.52 12.15 5.23
C PHE A 70 -5.13 12.57 3.82
N LEU A 71 -5.59 13.75 3.42
CA LEU A 71 -5.32 14.35 2.12
C LEU A 71 -4.12 15.28 2.20
N MET A 72 -3.29 15.25 1.15
CA MET A 72 -2.18 16.19 0.95
C MET A 72 -1.96 16.54 -0.52
N ASN A 73 -1.39 17.71 -0.77
CA ASN A 73 -0.77 18.06 -2.04
C ASN A 73 0.67 17.55 -2.08
N ILE A 74 1.17 17.27 -3.28
CA ILE A 74 2.46 16.58 -3.50
C ILE A 74 3.71 17.38 -3.12
N ASP A 75 3.58 18.64 -2.77
CA ASP A 75 4.65 19.53 -2.29
C ASP A 75 4.64 19.71 -0.76
N GLU A 76 3.60 19.22 -0.07
CA GLU A 76 3.45 19.37 1.37
C GLU A 76 4.29 18.38 2.18
N THR A 77 4.57 18.76 3.43
CA THR A 77 5.33 18.00 4.43
C THR A 77 4.75 18.27 5.82
N PHE A 78 4.54 17.22 6.61
CA PHE A 78 3.77 17.25 7.86
C PHE A 78 4.65 16.91 9.06
N LYS A 79 5.54 17.85 9.41
CA LYS A 79 6.39 17.74 10.61
C LYS A 79 5.69 18.25 11.86
N ASP A 80 5.05 19.42 11.75
CA ASP A 80 4.52 20.16 12.89
C ASP A 80 3.00 20.34 12.82
N ASN A 81 2.36 19.90 11.73
CA ASN A 81 0.93 20.09 11.47
C ASN A 81 0.28 18.78 11.02
N MET A 82 -1.00 18.62 11.36
CA MET A 82 -1.84 17.54 10.85
C MET A 82 -2.34 17.88 9.44
N PRO A 83 -2.27 16.95 8.46
CA PRO A 83 -2.94 17.11 7.17
C PRO A 83 -4.47 17.17 7.31
N SER A 84 -5.17 17.47 6.22
CA SER A 84 -6.64 17.46 6.23
C SER A 84 -7.15 16.03 6.37
N MET A 85 -7.85 15.72 7.47
CA MET A 85 -8.56 14.45 7.62
C MET A 85 -9.81 14.47 6.73
N VAL A 86 -9.98 13.43 5.94
CA VAL A 86 -11.10 13.28 4.97
C VAL A 86 -11.90 11.99 5.20
N SER A 87 -11.62 11.29 6.29
CA SER A 87 -12.52 10.30 6.88
C SER A 87 -13.32 10.92 8.03
N THR A 88 -14.28 10.17 8.57
CA THR A 88 -15.22 10.62 9.61
C THR A 88 -14.57 10.91 10.98
N GLY A 89 -13.31 10.52 11.20
CA GLY A 89 -12.67 10.53 12.51
C GLY A 89 -13.23 9.49 13.48
N LYS A 90 -14.12 8.61 13.01
CA LYS A 90 -14.84 7.59 13.79
C LYS A 90 -14.52 6.20 13.25
N GLY A 91 -14.58 5.21 14.13
CA GLY A 91 -14.26 3.83 13.81
C GLY A 91 -12.82 3.68 13.32
N ARG A 92 -12.49 2.49 12.82
CA ARG A 92 -11.27 2.27 12.05
C ARG A 92 -11.57 2.53 10.57
N THR A 93 -10.58 3.04 9.85
CA THR A 93 -10.59 3.07 8.39
C THR A 93 -9.43 2.27 7.84
N THR A 94 -9.55 1.80 6.59
CA THR A 94 -8.44 1.19 5.87
C THR A 94 -8.57 1.39 4.38
N CYS A 95 -7.42 1.42 3.68
CA CYS A 95 -7.25 1.50 2.24
C CYS A 95 -8.16 2.54 1.57
N SER A 96 -7.59 3.67 1.17
CA SER A 96 -8.32 4.67 0.38
C SER A 96 -7.89 4.65 -1.08
N TYR A 97 -8.70 5.24 -1.95
CA TYR A 97 -8.31 5.47 -3.34
C TYR A 97 -9.10 6.66 -3.91
N PHE A 98 -8.52 7.43 -4.82
CA PHE A 98 -9.26 8.48 -5.51
C PHE A 98 -10.28 7.89 -6.50
N LEU A 99 -11.40 8.58 -6.67
CA LEU A 99 -12.27 8.39 -7.83
C LEU A 99 -11.74 9.20 -9.03
N PRO A 100 -12.10 8.84 -10.28
CA PRO A 100 -11.57 9.46 -11.49
C PRO A 100 -11.83 10.97 -11.63
N ASP A 101 -12.76 11.52 -10.85
CA ASP A 101 -13.08 12.94 -10.86
C ASP A 101 -12.14 13.80 -9.99
N ASN A 102 -11.22 13.17 -9.24
CA ASN A 102 -10.33 13.81 -8.26
C ASN A 102 -11.05 14.67 -7.22
N LYS A 103 -12.33 14.41 -6.97
CA LYS A 103 -13.16 15.13 -5.99
C LYS A 103 -13.72 14.22 -4.92
N HIS A 104 -13.66 12.92 -5.16
CA HIS A 104 -14.09 11.92 -4.22
C HIS A 104 -13.00 10.89 -4.00
N ILE A 105 -13.07 10.27 -2.83
CA ILE A 105 -12.30 9.09 -2.48
C ILE A 105 -13.24 7.96 -2.11
N ILE A 106 -12.75 6.73 -2.24
CA ILE A 106 -13.33 5.57 -1.59
C ILE A 106 -12.43 5.13 -0.43
N TYR A 107 -13.02 4.61 0.62
CA TYR A 107 -12.29 3.94 1.70
C TYR A 107 -13.22 3.00 2.48
N SER A 108 -12.64 2.10 3.26
CA SER A 108 -13.40 1.16 4.10
C SER A 108 -13.47 1.67 5.52
N SER A 109 -14.61 1.50 6.21
CA SER A 109 -14.72 1.93 7.60
C SER A 109 -15.71 1.14 8.44
N THR A 110 -15.44 1.09 9.76
CA THR A 110 -16.31 0.46 10.76
C THR A 110 -17.27 1.44 11.45
N HIS A 111 -17.27 2.72 11.05
CA HIS A 111 -17.89 3.81 11.80
C HIS A 111 -19.42 3.72 11.97
N LEU A 112 -20.11 2.90 11.16
CA LEU A 112 -21.56 2.69 11.31
C LEU A 112 -21.90 1.76 12.49
N VAL A 113 -20.97 0.90 12.91
CA VAL A 113 -21.19 -0.07 13.99
C VAL A 113 -20.69 0.48 15.32
N ASP A 114 -19.49 1.04 15.36
CA ASP A 114 -18.92 1.68 16.55
C ASP A 114 -18.07 2.89 16.14
N GLU A 115 -18.24 4.00 16.86
CA GLU A 115 -17.44 5.21 16.66
C GLU A 115 -16.02 5.06 17.24
N ASN A 116 -15.83 4.11 18.17
CA ASN A 116 -14.55 3.85 18.79
C ASN A 116 -13.64 2.99 17.92
N CYS A 117 -12.34 2.99 18.26
CA CYS A 117 -11.42 2.03 17.66
C CYS A 117 -11.81 0.61 18.01
N PRO A 118 -12.03 -0.28 17.03
CA PRO A 118 -12.14 -1.69 17.34
C PRO A 118 -10.82 -2.21 17.91
N GLU A 119 -10.90 -3.14 18.85
CA GLU A 119 -9.73 -3.71 19.52
C GLU A 119 -8.80 -4.39 18.51
N VAL A 120 -7.49 -4.18 18.65
CA VAL A 120 -6.48 -4.85 17.83
C VAL A 120 -5.85 -5.97 18.66
N PRO A 121 -6.21 -7.24 18.45
CA PRO A 121 -5.49 -8.34 19.06
C PRO A 121 -4.10 -8.40 18.40
N LEU A 122 -3.07 -7.95 19.10
CA LEU A 122 -1.76 -7.77 18.46
C LEU A 122 -1.03 -9.09 18.16
N ARG A 123 -1.26 -10.16 18.94
CA ARG A 123 -0.58 -11.47 18.81
C ARG A 123 -1.36 -12.64 19.42
N LYS A 124 -1.31 -13.82 18.78
CA LYS A 124 -1.68 -15.13 19.39
C LYS A 124 -0.42 -16.02 19.35
N ASN A 125 0.07 -16.46 20.51
CA ASN A 125 1.30 -17.27 20.63
C ASN A 125 2.56 -16.65 19.99
N GLY A 126 2.70 -15.33 20.02
CA GLY A 126 3.87 -14.62 19.46
C GLY A 126 3.84 -14.41 17.94
N LYS A 127 2.85 -14.99 17.24
CA LYS A 127 2.61 -14.78 15.81
C LYS A 127 1.79 -13.50 15.61
N TYR A 128 2.10 -12.78 14.54
CA TYR A 128 1.39 -11.57 14.13
C TYR A 128 0.08 -11.96 13.46
N ILE A 129 -1.04 -11.51 14.01
CA ILE A 129 -2.40 -11.79 13.53
C ILE A 129 -3.05 -10.50 13.06
N TRP A 130 -3.89 -10.59 12.04
CA TRP A 130 -4.64 -9.47 11.50
C TRP A 130 -6.11 -9.63 11.86
N PRO A 131 -6.74 -8.63 12.47
CA PRO A 131 -8.17 -8.65 12.70
C PRO A 131 -8.94 -8.43 11.39
N VAL A 132 -9.96 -9.24 11.19
CA VAL A 132 -10.93 -9.19 10.11
C VAL A 132 -12.25 -8.76 10.74
N TYR A 133 -12.44 -7.45 10.86
CA TYR A 133 -13.65 -6.89 11.47
C TYR A 133 -14.86 -7.12 10.56
N ASP A 134 -15.93 -7.70 11.11
CA ASP A 134 -17.18 -8.00 10.39
C ASP A 134 -18.10 -6.78 10.20
N SER A 135 -17.54 -5.59 10.41
CA SER A 135 -18.21 -4.29 10.40
C SER A 135 -17.65 -3.33 9.37
N PHE A 136 -16.68 -3.76 8.54
CA PHE A 136 -16.15 -2.92 7.49
C PHE A 136 -17.12 -2.86 6.32
N ASP A 137 -17.47 -1.63 5.95
CA ASP A 137 -18.16 -1.31 4.71
C ASP A 137 -17.35 -0.31 3.89
N ILE A 138 -17.60 -0.27 2.57
CA ILE A 138 -16.97 0.64 1.63
C ILE A 138 -17.83 1.89 1.45
N PHE A 139 -17.20 3.06 1.59
CA PHE A 139 -17.85 4.36 1.48
C PHE A 139 -17.17 5.23 0.42
N VAL A 140 -17.94 6.15 -0.14
CA VAL A 140 -17.46 7.27 -0.95
C VAL A 140 -17.57 8.54 -0.11
N ALA A 141 -16.51 9.34 -0.05
CA ALA A 141 -16.51 10.66 0.56
C ALA A 141 -16.00 11.72 -0.40
N ASP A 142 -16.42 12.96 -0.20
CA ASP A 142 -15.76 14.13 -0.81
C ASP A 142 -14.43 14.45 -0.09
N LEU A 143 -13.67 15.40 -0.64
CA LEU A 143 -12.39 15.81 -0.06
C LEU A 143 -12.52 16.69 1.19
N GLU A 144 -13.74 17.00 1.61
CA GLU A 144 -14.07 17.67 2.86
C GLU A 144 -14.47 16.68 3.98
N GLY A 145 -14.51 15.38 3.66
CA GLY A 145 -14.81 14.29 4.60
C GLY A 145 -16.29 13.98 4.76
N ASN A 146 -17.16 14.51 3.89
CA ASN A 146 -18.57 14.16 3.90
C ASN A 146 -18.78 12.84 3.16
N ILE A 147 -19.42 11.86 3.83
CA ILE A 147 -19.87 10.64 3.17
C ILE A 147 -20.97 10.98 2.17
N VAL A 148 -20.73 10.72 0.89
CA VAL A 148 -21.71 10.92 -0.18
C VAL A 148 -22.44 9.64 -0.55
N LYS A 149 -21.84 8.47 -0.27
CA LYS A 149 -22.43 7.17 -0.59
C LYS A 149 -21.84 6.03 0.26
N GLN A 150 -22.66 5.03 0.56
CA GLN A 150 -22.24 3.71 1.04
C GLN A 150 -22.39 2.71 -0.12
N LEU A 151 -21.32 1.98 -0.45
CA LEU A 151 -21.29 1.03 -1.58
C LEU A 151 -21.59 -0.41 -1.17
N THR A 152 -21.29 -0.78 0.07
CA THR A 152 -21.59 -2.09 0.65
C THR A 152 -22.33 -1.92 1.97
N ASN A 153 -23.15 -2.90 2.34
CA ASN A 153 -23.92 -2.90 3.59
C ASN A 153 -24.16 -4.32 4.12
N GLU A 154 -23.41 -5.29 3.62
CA GLU A 154 -23.54 -6.69 4.00
C GLU A 154 -22.73 -6.94 5.27
N LYS A 155 -23.19 -7.88 6.10
CA LYS A 155 -22.41 -8.26 7.27
C LYS A 155 -21.11 -8.94 6.83
N GLY A 156 -19.97 -8.45 7.31
CA GLY A 156 -18.68 -9.04 7.02
C GLY A 156 -17.59 -7.99 6.90
N TYR A 157 -16.45 -8.44 6.37
CA TYR A 157 -15.35 -7.58 6.04
C TYR A 157 -15.48 -7.20 4.57
N ASP A 158 -15.95 -6.00 4.23
CA ASP A 158 -15.86 -5.42 2.89
C ASP A 158 -14.83 -4.27 2.92
N ALA A 159 -13.61 -4.55 2.49
CA ALA A 159 -12.52 -3.59 2.61
C ALA A 159 -11.45 -3.69 1.51
N GLU A 160 -10.36 -2.96 1.68
CA GLU A 160 -9.22 -2.89 0.75
C GLU A 160 -9.59 -2.45 -0.69
N PRO A 161 -10.49 -1.45 -0.89
CA PRO A 161 -10.97 -1.13 -2.22
C PRO A 161 -9.95 -0.32 -3.02
N THR A 162 -9.79 -0.66 -4.30
CA THR A 162 -9.04 0.15 -5.27
C THR A 162 -9.83 0.31 -6.55
N VAL A 163 -9.55 1.40 -7.29
CA VAL A 163 -10.30 1.78 -8.49
C VAL A 163 -9.50 1.42 -9.73
N SER A 164 -10.19 0.88 -10.74
CA SER A 164 -9.61 0.68 -12.06
C SER A 164 -9.17 2.02 -12.68
N PRO A 165 -7.98 2.13 -13.31
CA PRO A 165 -7.57 3.33 -14.04
C PRO A 165 -8.56 3.78 -15.14
N LYS A 166 -9.39 2.87 -15.66
CA LYS A 166 -10.49 3.19 -16.59
C LYS A 166 -11.67 3.88 -15.90
N GLY A 167 -11.78 3.79 -14.58
CA GLY A 167 -12.78 4.46 -13.77
C GLY A 167 -14.16 3.80 -13.78
N ASP A 168 -14.26 2.56 -14.24
CA ASP A 168 -15.53 1.83 -14.38
C ASP A 168 -15.76 0.77 -13.30
N LYS A 169 -14.69 0.26 -12.67
CA LYS A 169 -14.76 -0.80 -11.66
C LYS A 169 -13.96 -0.50 -10.39
N ILE A 170 -14.40 -1.15 -9.31
CA ILE A 170 -13.72 -1.24 -8.02
C ILE A 170 -13.39 -2.72 -7.79
N VAL A 171 -12.18 -3.01 -7.30
CA VAL A 171 -11.81 -4.33 -6.75
C VAL A 171 -11.65 -4.19 -5.25
N PHE A 172 -12.09 -5.18 -4.48
CA PHE A 172 -12.05 -5.14 -3.03
C PHE A 172 -12.09 -6.56 -2.44
N THR A 173 -11.71 -6.68 -1.17
CA THR A 173 -11.69 -7.94 -0.42
C THR A 173 -12.99 -8.10 0.35
N SER A 174 -13.62 -9.28 0.27
CA SER A 174 -14.86 -9.57 0.99
C SER A 174 -14.90 -10.95 1.64
N THR A 175 -15.49 -11.05 2.83
CA THR A 175 -15.81 -12.33 3.49
C THR A 175 -17.17 -12.93 3.11
N ARG A 176 -17.89 -12.37 2.14
CA ARG A 176 -19.30 -12.76 1.88
C ARG A 176 -19.51 -14.20 1.40
N SER A 177 -18.47 -14.84 0.85
CA SER A 177 -18.47 -16.27 0.49
C SER A 177 -18.12 -17.19 1.67
N GLY A 178 -17.78 -16.61 2.83
CA GLY A 178 -17.27 -17.33 4.00
C GLY A 178 -15.75 -17.43 4.07
N ASP A 179 -15.03 -16.85 3.10
CA ASP A 179 -13.57 -16.71 3.08
C ASP A 179 -13.15 -15.32 2.58
N LEU A 180 -11.90 -14.88 2.80
CA LEU A 180 -11.40 -13.59 2.28
C LEU A 180 -11.04 -13.68 0.81
N GLU A 181 -12.00 -13.34 -0.04
CA GLU A 181 -11.88 -13.41 -1.49
C GLU A 181 -11.93 -12.03 -2.14
N LEU A 182 -11.38 -11.92 -3.35
CA LEU A 182 -11.50 -10.73 -4.16
C LEU A 182 -12.85 -10.69 -4.87
N TYR A 183 -13.42 -9.49 -4.92
CA TYR A 183 -14.63 -9.17 -5.66
C TYR A 183 -14.39 -7.91 -6.49
N THR A 184 -15.12 -7.79 -7.58
CA THR A 184 -15.28 -6.53 -8.30
C THR A 184 -16.72 -6.05 -8.26
N MET A 185 -16.90 -4.75 -8.43
CA MET A 185 -18.19 -4.11 -8.68
C MET A 185 -18.01 -2.95 -9.64
N ASN A 186 -19.09 -2.46 -10.24
CA ASN A 186 -19.08 -1.21 -10.97
C ASN A 186 -18.76 -0.04 -10.02
N ILE A 187 -18.28 1.08 -10.56
CA ILE A 187 -17.92 2.28 -9.79
C ILE A 187 -19.08 2.84 -8.96
N ASP A 188 -20.32 2.52 -9.32
CA ASP A 188 -21.53 2.89 -8.60
C ASP A 188 -21.99 1.86 -7.55
N GLY A 189 -21.23 0.78 -7.34
CA GLY A 189 -21.53 -0.30 -6.40
C GLY A 189 -22.44 -1.41 -6.95
N SER A 190 -22.91 -1.32 -8.20
CA SER A 190 -23.69 -2.39 -8.83
C SER A 190 -22.82 -3.52 -9.38
N ASP A 191 -23.44 -4.64 -9.77
CA ASP A 191 -22.77 -5.77 -10.46
C ASP A 191 -21.58 -6.35 -9.68
N VAL A 192 -21.82 -6.73 -8.42
CA VAL A 192 -20.82 -7.39 -7.57
C VAL A 192 -20.54 -8.80 -8.11
N GLN A 193 -19.27 -9.09 -8.39
CA GLN A 193 -18.80 -10.37 -8.94
C GLN A 193 -17.60 -10.89 -8.15
N GLN A 194 -17.60 -12.19 -7.82
CA GLN A 194 -16.47 -12.85 -7.16
C GLN A 194 -15.37 -13.16 -8.19
N ILE A 195 -14.11 -12.91 -7.82
CA ILE A 195 -12.93 -13.07 -8.69
C ILE A 195 -12.08 -14.27 -8.27
N THR A 196 -12.00 -14.56 -6.97
CA THR A 196 -11.22 -15.68 -6.41
C THR A 196 -12.12 -16.57 -5.56
N ASP A 197 -11.81 -17.87 -5.49
CA ASP A 197 -12.59 -18.87 -4.76
C ASP A 197 -11.74 -19.99 -4.12
N GLU A 198 -10.42 -19.77 -4.03
CA GLU A 198 -9.50 -20.73 -3.44
C GLU A 198 -9.29 -20.44 -1.95
N LEU A 199 -9.33 -21.47 -1.10
CA LEU A 199 -9.17 -21.30 0.35
C LEU A 199 -7.90 -20.50 0.71
N GLY A 200 -8.07 -19.41 1.45
CA GLY A 200 -6.96 -18.58 1.94
C GLY A 200 -7.33 -17.10 1.98
N TYR A 201 -6.36 -16.31 2.42
CA TYR A 201 -6.50 -14.85 2.40
C TYR A 201 -6.07 -14.32 1.02
N ASP A 202 -7.00 -13.71 0.29
CA ASP A 202 -6.70 -12.85 -0.87
C ASP A 202 -7.04 -11.39 -0.56
N GLY A 203 -6.13 -10.48 -0.87
CA GLY A 203 -6.38 -9.06 -0.61
C GLY A 203 -5.34 -8.09 -1.18
N GLY A 204 -5.53 -6.80 -0.88
CA GLY A 204 -4.66 -5.70 -1.31
C GLY A 204 -4.49 -5.65 -2.83
N ALA A 205 -5.60 -5.76 -3.56
CA ALA A 205 -5.62 -5.92 -5.00
C ALA A 205 -5.56 -4.59 -5.75
N PHE A 206 -4.87 -4.57 -6.91
CA PHE A 206 -4.79 -3.40 -7.80
C PHE A 206 -5.02 -3.81 -9.25
N PHE A 207 -5.69 -2.96 -10.02
CA PHE A 207 -5.79 -3.10 -11.46
C PHE A 207 -4.48 -2.72 -12.17
N SER A 208 -4.22 -3.35 -13.31
CA SER A 208 -3.18 -2.91 -14.24
C SER A 208 -3.49 -1.54 -14.87
N PRO A 209 -2.50 -0.81 -15.41
CA PRO A 209 -2.72 0.51 -16.02
C PRO A 209 -3.75 0.50 -17.15
N ASP A 210 -3.82 -0.59 -17.92
CA ASP A 210 -4.81 -0.80 -18.98
C ASP A 210 -6.14 -1.40 -18.48
N SER A 211 -6.26 -1.66 -17.17
CA SER A 211 -7.41 -2.23 -16.49
C SER A 211 -7.80 -3.66 -16.91
N THR A 212 -6.89 -4.40 -17.55
CA THR A 212 -7.18 -5.76 -18.03
C THR A 212 -6.79 -6.86 -17.03
N LYS A 213 -5.97 -6.55 -16.03
CA LYS A 213 -5.46 -7.49 -15.03
C LYS A 213 -5.62 -6.97 -13.61
N ILE A 214 -5.58 -7.89 -12.66
CA ILE A 214 -5.55 -7.61 -11.22
C ILE A 214 -4.31 -8.30 -10.63
N ILE A 215 -3.53 -7.57 -9.84
CA ILE A 215 -2.43 -8.09 -9.00
C ILE A 215 -2.85 -8.03 -7.53
N PHE A 216 -2.51 -9.04 -6.75
CA PHE A 216 -2.88 -9.11 -5.33
C PHE A 216 -1.89 -9.95 -4.52
N ARG A 217 -1.96 -9.80 -3.19
CA ARG A 217 -1.26 -10.70 -2.25
C ARG A 217 -2.20 -11.83 -1.86
N SER A 218 -1.64 -13.03 -1.68
CA SER A 218 -2.39 -14.19 -1.22
C SER A 218 -1.60 -15.02 -0.20
N SER A 219 -2.29 -15.61 0.77
CA SER A 219 -1.76 -16.64 1.66
C SER A 219 -2.65 -17.87 1.63
N ARG A 220 -2.15 -18.94 1.01
CA ARG A 220 -2.88 -20.20 0.78
C ARG A 220 -2.39 -21.29 1.75
N PRO A 221 -3.19 -21.74 2.73
CA PRO A 221 -2.83 -22.89 3.57
C PRO A 221 -2.82 -24.19 2.75
N ARG A 222 -1.75 -25.00 2.85
CA ARG A 222 -1.56 -26.20 1.99
C ARG A 222 -1.75 -27.52 2.75
N THR A 223 -1.35 -27.57 4.02
CA THR A 223 -1.45 -28.78 4.83
C THR A 223 -2.76 -28.82 5.63
N ALA A 224 -3.20 -30.02 6.02
CA ALA A 224 -4.40 -30.17 6.87
C ALA A 224 -4.30 -29.39 8.20
N ALA A 225 -3.09 -29.23 8.74
CA ALA A 225 -2.85 -28.45 9.96
C ALA A 225 -3.00 -26.94 9.70
N GLU A 226 -2.42 -26.42 8.62
CA GLU A 226 -2.55 -25.02 8.22
C GLU A 226 -4.00 -24.67 7.88
N ILE A 227 -4.70 -25.54 7.14
CA ILE A 227 -6.12 -25.35 6.80
C ILE A 227 -6.98 -25.26 8.06
N LYS A 228 -6.69 -26.12 9.05
CA LYS A 228 -7.40 -26.11 10.33
C LYS A 228 -7.11 -24.82 11.10
N GLU A 229 -5.84 -24.45 11.26
CA GLU A 229 -5.43 -23.21 11.95
C GLU A 229 -6.06 -21.98 11.29
N TYR A 230 -6.05 -21.91 9.96
CA TYR A 230 -6.66 -20.84 9.19
C TYR A 230 -8.16 -20.71 9.47
N LYS A 231 -8.92 -21.81 9.35
CA LYS A 231 -10.37 -21.80 9.58
C LYS A 231 -10.74 -21.46 11.02
N GLU A 232 -9.97 -21.93 12.00
CA GLU A 232 -10.17 -21.61 13.42
C GLU A 232 -9.93 -20.11 13.68
N LEU A 233 -8.88 -19.54 13.11
CA LEU A 233 -8.62 -18.10 13.21
C LEU A 233 -9.72 -17.28 12.52
N LEU A 234 -10.12 -17.66 11.30
CA LEU A 234 -11.13 -16.91 10.55
C LEU A 234 -12.48 -16.91 11.26
N ALA A 235 -12.86 -18.02 11.91
CA ALA A 235 -14.07 -18.09 12.73
C ALA A 235 -14.03 -17.17 13.96
N GLU A 236 -12.84 -16.76 14.41
CA GLU A 236 -12.62 -15.76 15.46
C GLU A 236 -12.47 -14.33 14.89
N GLY A 237 -12.61 -14.13 13.57
CA GLY A 237 -12.38 -12.84 12.90
C GLY A 237 -10.91 -12.49 12.80
N LEU A 238 -10.03 -13.48 12.62
CA LEU A 238 -8.58 -13.31 12.57
C LEU A 238 -7.98 -14.03 11.36
N VAL A 239 -6.87 -13.51 10.84
CA VAL A 239 -5.99 -14.24 9.92
C VAL A 239 -4.53 -14.10 10.32
N GLN A 240 -3.67 -14.98 9.82
CA GLN A 240 -2.25 -14.99 10.12
C GLN A 240 -1.44 -15.29 8.85
N PRO A 241 -1.39 -14.35 7.89
CA PRO A 241 -0.74 -14.58 6.60
C PRO A 241 0.78 -14.49 6.75
N THR A 242 1.42 -15.60 7.13
CA THR A 242 2.88 -15.65 7.37
C THR A 242 3.70 -15.90 6.11
N GLN A 243 3.11 -16.61 5.15
CA GLN A 243 3.68 -16.85 3.83
C GLN A 243 2.75 -16.21 2.82
N MET A 244 3.17 -15.07 2.29
CA MET A 244 2.41 -14.31 1.31
C MET A 244 3.16 -14.29 -0.01
N GLU A 245 2.44 -14.58 -1.07
CA GLU A 245 2.94 -14.52 -2.44
C GLU A 245 2.03 -13.63 -3.27
N LEU A 246 2.58 -13.12 -4.37
CA LEU A 246 1.82 -12.31 -5.32
C LEU A 246 1.15 -13.22 -6.34
N TYR A 247 -0.07 -12.87 -6.70
CA TYR A 247 -0.86 -13.54 -7.74
C TYR A 247 -1.39 -12.52 -8.71
N ILE A 248 -1.54 -12.93 -9.97
CA ILE A 248 -2.08 -12.12 -11.04
C ILE A 248 -3.16 -12.90 -11.78
N CYS A 249 -4.24 -12.23 -12.15
CA CYS A 249 -5.29 -12.76 -13.01
C CYS A 249 -5.78 -11.68 -13.99
N ASN A 250 -6.62 -12.04 -14.95
CA ASN A 250 -7.40 -11.08 -15.70
C ASN A 250 -8.46 -10.43 -14.80
N ALA A 251 -8.94 -9.24 -15.17
CA ALA A 251 -9.91 -8.49 -14.39
C ALA A 251 -11.27 -9.20 -14.19
N ASP A 252 -11.54 -10.25 -14.96
CA ASP A 252 -12.71 -11.14 -14.84
C ASP A 252 -12.45 -12.40 -13.99
N GLY A 253 -11.25 -12.52 -13.40
CA GLY A 253 -10.80 -13.67 -12.60
C GLY A 253 -10.19 -14.82 -13.41
N SER A 254 -10.27 -14.79 -14.74
CA SER A 254 -9.63 -15.82 -15.57
C SER A 254 -8.10 -15.70 -15.57
N ASP A 255 -7.39 -16.76 -15.98
CA ASP A 255 -5.92 -16.79 -16.06
C ASP A 255 -5.21 -16.47 -14.72
N LEU A 256 -5.82 -16.90 -13.61
CA LEU A 256 -5.22 -16.79 -12.29
C LEU A 256 -3.95 -17.64 -12.20
N ARG A 257 -2.85 -17.01 -11.79
CA ARG A 257 -1.60 -17.69 -11.51
C ARG A 257 -0.79 -16.99 -10.41
N GLN A 258 0.02 -17.79 -9.73
CA GLN A 258 1.04 -17.31 -8.82
C GLN A 258 2.15 -16.59 -9.61
N LEU A 259 2.54 -15.40 -9.17
CA LEU A 259 3.60 -14.56 -9.77
C LEU A 259 4.94 -14.72 -9.04
N THR A 260 4.92 -14.78 -7.71
CA THR A 260 6.13 -14.97 -6.90
C THR A 260 6.09 -16.28 -6.14
N ASP A 261 7.24 -16.91 -5.94
CA ASP A 261 7.42 -18.07 -5.07
C ASP A 261 8.75 -17.90 -4.33
N LEU A 262 8.83 -16.86 -3.50
CA LEU A 262 10.07 -16.43 -2.85
C LEU A 262 10.16 -16.90 -1.40
N GLY A 263 9.05 -17.37 -0.83
CA GLY A 263 8.91 -17.62 0.60
C GLY A 263 8.81 -16.31 1.38
N ASN A 264 8.66 -16.44 2.69
CA ASN A 264 8.37 -15.33 3.61
C ASN A 264 7.17 -14.48 3.13
N ALA A 265 7.21 -13.15 3.32
CA ALA A 265 6.11 -12.25 3.00
C ALA A 265 6.46 -11.37 1.78
N ASN A 266 5.70 -11.55 0.70
CA ASN A 266 5.73 -10.75 -0.51
C ASN A 266 4.36 -10.10 -0.68
N TRP A 267 4.29 -8.77 -0.59
CA TRP A 267 3.02 -8.08 -0.41
C TRP A 267 3.05 -6.61 -0.84
N SER A 268 1.89 -5.96 -0.79
CA SER A 268 1.63 -4.61 -1.30
C SER A 268 2.16 -4.41 -2.72
N PRO A 269 1.70 -5.23 -3.68
CA PRO A 269 2.12 -5.09 -5.07
C PRO A 269 1.49 -3.86 -5.71
N PHE A 270 2.18 -3.26 -6.66
CA PHE A 270 1.64 -2.21 -7.51
C PHE A 270 2.23 -2.31 -8.91
N PHE A 271 1.44 -2.03 -9.94
CA PHE A 271 1.94 -2.02 -11.31
C PHE A 271 2.85 -0.81 -11.54
N HIS A 272 3.97 -1.05 -12.22
CA HIS A 272 4.72 0.04 -12.84
C HIS A 272 3.84 0.66 -13.96
N PRO A 273 3.87 1.98 -14.19
CA PRO A 273 3.01 2.64 -15.19
C PRO A 273 3.24 2.18 -16.64
N SER A 274 4.38 1.55 -16.94
CA SER A 274 4.59 0.89 -18.25
C SER A 274 3.67 -0.33 -18.46
N GLY A 275 3.12 -0.91 -17.39
CA GLY A 275 2.33 -2.15 -17.43
C GLY A 275 3.18 -3.42 -17.54
N GLU A 276 4.51 -3.32 -17.54
CA GLU A 276 5.40 -4.47 -17.79
C GLU A 276 6.01 -5.08 -16.53
N LYS A 277 6.00 -4.34 -15.42
CA LYS A 277 6.62 -4.72 -14.15
C LYS A 277 5.68 -4.49 -12.97
N ILE A 278 5.91 -5.23 -11.89
CA ILE A 278 5.28 -5.04 -10.58
C ILE A 278 6.36 -4.59 -9.60
N ILE A 279 6.10 -3.55 -8.82
CA ILE A 279 6.87 -3.22 -7.61
C ILE A 279 6.14 -3.75 -6.38
N PHE A 280 6.87 -4.29 -5.40
CA PHE A 280 6.28 -4.88 -4.21
C PHE A 280 7.25 -4.86 -3.03
N SER A 281 6.72 -5.14 -1.84
CA SER A 281 7.50 -5.19 -0.58
C SER A 281 7.81 -6.64 -0.25
N SER A 282 9.06 -6.94 0.10
CA SER A 282 9.47 -8.31 0.44
C SER A 282 10.55 -8.38 1.51
N ASN A 283 10.48 -9.43 2.33
CA ASN A 283 11.51 -9.85 3.27
C ASN A 283 12.08 -11.24 2.91
N HIS A 284 11.98 -11.69 1.65
CA HIS A 284 12.42 -13.03 1.23
C HIS A 284 13.91 -13.30 1.48
N GLU A 285 14.76 -12.26 1.43
CA GLU A 285 16.19 -12.37 1.73
C GLU A 285 16.49 -12.45 3.25
N SER A 286 15.47 -12.29 4.12
CA SER A 286 15.65 -12.31 5.57
C SER A 286 15.50 -13.69 6.18
N GLU A 287 16.45 -14.06 7.04
CA GLU A 287 16.35 -15.25 7.90
C GLU A 287 15.40 -15.05 9.10
N ARG A 288 15.09 -13.81 9.48
CA ARG A 288 14.34 -13.45 10.70
C ARG A 288 13.02 -12.74 10.43
N GLY A 289 12.59 -12.69 9.17
CA GLY A 289 11.38 -11.98 8.72
C GLY A 289 11.51 -10.45 8.66
N PHE A 290 12.71 -9.91 8.78
CA PHE A 290 13.06 -8.49 8.67
C PHE A 290 14.54 -8.33 8.28
N PRO A 291 14.97 -7.36 7.44
CA PRO A 291 14.25 -6.18 6.92
C PRO A 291 13.26 -6.47 5.79
N PHE A 292 12.45 -5.45 5.45
CA PHE A 292 11.65 -5.43 4.22
C PHE A 292 12.24 -4.39 3.26
N ASN A 293 12.34 -4.77 1.99
CA ASN A 293 12.78 -3.88 0.92
C ASN A 293 11.80 -3.94 -0.25
N LEU A 294 11.89 -2.94 -1.12
CA LEU A 294 11.13 -2.92 -2.35
C LEU A 294 11.88 -3.70 -3.44
N TYR A 295 11.13 -4.48 -4.22
CA TYR A 295 11.63 -5.22 -5.37
C TYR A 295 10.72 -4.97 -6.57
N MET A 296 11.28 -5.09 -7.77
CA MET A 296 10.53 -5.13 -9.02
C MET A 296 10.70 -6.47 -9.71
N ILE A 297 9.65 -6.93 -10.39
CA ILE A 297 9.62 -8.19 -11.13
C ILE A 297 8.81 -8.01 -12.42
N ASN A 298 9.16 -8.75 -13.48
CA ASN A 298 8.37 -8.77 -14.71
C ASN A 298 7.04 -9.50 -14.48
N LEU A 299 6.03 -9.22 -15.32
CA LEU A 299 4.74 -9.91 -15.20
C LEU A 299 4.84 -11.42 -15.36
N ASP A 300 5.85 -11.95 -16.03
CA ASP A 300 6.07 -13.40 -16.19
C ASP A 300 6.79 -14.07 -15.00
N GLY A 301 7.10 -13.30 -13.94
CA GLY A 301 7.83 -13.78 -12.76
C GLY A 301 9.35 -13.79 -12.92
N THR A 302 9.89 -13.32 -14.06
CA THR A 302 11.34 -13.20 -14.27
C THR A 302 11.85 -11.82 -13.88
N GLY A 303 13.17 -11.63 -13.88
CA GLY A 303 13.78 -10.30 -13.76
C GLY A 303 13.61 -9.66 -12.38
N LEU A 304 13.54 -10.46 -11.31
CA LEU A 304 13.51 -9.95 -9.93
C LEU A 304 14.73 -9.05 -9.67
N GLU A 305 14.48 -7.82 -9.25
CA GLU A 305 15.49 -6.81 -8.94
C GLU A 305 15.13 -6.10 -7.63
N ARG A 306 16.13 -5.88 -6.77
CA ARG A 306 15.98 -5.09 -5.55
C ARG A 306 16.05 -3.60 -5.87
N ILE A 307 15.12 -2.82 -5.33
CA ILE A 307 14.98 -1.37 -5.57
C ILE A 307 15.47 -0.55 -4.39
N THR A 308 15.12 -0.96 -3.16
CA THR A 308 15.61 -0.30 -1.94
C THR A 308 16.61 -1.16 -1.19
N HIS A 309 17.54 -0.50 -0.51
CA HIS A 309 18.70 -1.16 0.11
C HIS A 309 18.87 -0.85 1.59
N GLY A 310 17.79 -0.39 2.25
CA GLY A 310 17.79 -0.13 3.67
C GLY A 310 17.84 -1.40 4.53
N GLU A 311 18.30 -1.25 5.76
CA GLU A 311 18.24 -2.30 6.79
C GLU A 311 16.98 -2.19 7.66
N THR A 312 15.97 -1.47 7.17
CA THR A 312 14.74 -1.17 7.91
C THR A 312 13.51 -1.75 7.22
N PHE A 313 12.37 -1.08 7.31
CA PHE A 313 11.15 -1.46 6.64
C PHE A 313 10.92 -0.48 5.51
N ASP A 314 10.83 -0.97 4.27
CA ASP A 314 10.28 -0.23 3.14
C ASP A 314 9.06 -1.00 2.60
N ALA A 315 7.92 -0.31 2.47
CA ALA A 315 6.68 -0.93 2.05
C ALA A 315 5.72 0.04 1.34
N PHE A 316 4.59 -0.51 0.87
CA PHE A 316 3.49 0.22 0.22
C PHE A 316 3.93 1.11 -0.96
N PRO A 317 4.68 0.57 -1.93
CA PRO A 317 5.12 1.34 -3.10
C PRO A 317 3.95 1.64 -4.04
N VAL A 318 3.78 2.91 -4.42
CA VAL A 318 2.77 3.34 -5.40
C VAL A 318 3.38 4.38 -6.35
N PHE A 319 3.45 4.04 -7.63
CA PHE A 319 3.91 4.96 -8.67
C PHE A 319 2.86 6.03 -8.96
N SER A 320 3.32 7.26 -9.27
CA SER A 320 2.46 8.25 -9.91
C SER A 320 2.03 7.76 -11.30
N ASN A 321 0.86 8.22 -11.77
CA ASN A 321 0.30 7.79 -13.04
C ASN A 321 1.22 8.14 -14.22
N ASP A 322 1.96 9.25 -14.12
CA ASP A 322 2.98 9.66 -15.10
C ASP A 322 4.33 8.93 -14.99
N GLY A 323 4.50 8.05 -14.00
CA GLY A 323 5.71 7.27 -13.74
C GLY A 323 6.94 8.07 -13.29
N LYS A 324 6.79 9.36 -12.97
CA LYS A 324 7.92 10.20 -12.55
C LYS A 324 8.19 10.16 -11.05
N LYS A 325 7.28 9.62 -10.25
CA LYS A 325 7.43 9.56 -8.78
C LYS A 325 7.00 8.22 -8.24
N LEU A 326 7.62 7.86 -7.12
CA LEU A 326 7.24 6.73 -6.29
C LEU A 326 6.92 7.24 -4.87
N ALA A 327 5.70 7.03 -4.41
CA ALA A 327 5.35 7.14 -3.00
C ALA A 327 5.60 5.78 -2.32
N PHE A 328 6.21 5.78 -1.14
CA PHE A 328 6.37 4.57 -0.34
C PHE A 328 6.53 4.91 1.14
N SER A 329 6.26 3.95 2.00
CA SER A 329 6.43 4.07 3.44
C SER A 329 7.73 3.44 3.88
N SER A 330 8.43 4.09 4.82
CA SER A 330 9.69 3.59 5.33
C SER A 330 9.94 3.91 6.80
N ASN A 331 10.72 3.07 7.47
CA ASN A 331 11.31 3.38 8.78
C ASN A 331 12.69 4.08 8.66
N ARG A 332 13.13 4.45 7.44
CA ARG A 332 14.37 5.20 7.25
C ARG A 332 14.28 6.58 7.91
N ASN A 333 15.43 7.12 8.31
CA ASN A 333 15.56 8.46 8.90
C ASN A 333 14.78 8.71 10.22
N ASN A 334 14.59 7.67 11.03
CA ASN A 334 13.83 7.75 12.29
C ASN A 334 14.68 7.82 13.57
N GLY A 335 15.99 8.01 13.47
CA GLY A 335 16.87 8.07 14.65
C GLY A 335 16.84 6.81 15.54
N GLY A 336 16.50 5.65 14.98
CA GLY A 336 16.36 4.37 15.70
C GLY A 336 14.95 4.04 16.20
N GLY A 337 13.97 4.91 15.95
CA GLY A 337 12.55 4.62 16.17
C GLY A 337 11.97 3.58 15.21
N ARG A 338 10.68 3.27 15.38
CA ARG A 338 9.93 2.32 14.54
C ARG A 338 8.75 2.97 13.79
N ASP A 339 8.66 4.30 13.82
CA ASP A 339 7.61 5.03 13.12
C ASP A 339 7.63 4.72 11.63
N THR A 340 6.48 4.52 11.00
CA THR A 340 6.42 4.30 9.56
C THR A 340 6.06 5.61 8.89
N ASN A 341 6.98 6.20 8.12
CA ASN A 341 6.80 7.52 7.53
C ASN A 341 6.68 7.44 6.01
N LEU A 342 5.92 8.37 5.42
CA LEU A 342 5.75 8.47 3.98
C LEU A 342 6.95 9.19 3.34
N PHE A 343 7.39 8.68 2.20
CA PHE A 343 8.43 9.25 1.35
C PHE A 343 7.93 9.37 -0.08
N ILE A 344 8.42 10.39 -0.79
CA ILE A 344 8.20 10.55 -2.23
C ILE A 344 9.57 10.65 -2.89
N ALA A 345 9.86 9.72 -3.80
CA ALA A 345 11.06 9.72 -4.61
C ALA A 345 10.76 10.21 -6.03
N GLU A 346 11.66 11.02 -6.60
CA GLU A 346 11.72 11.26 -8.05
C GLU A 346 12.34 10.04 -8.71
N TRP A 347 11.60 9.41 -9.62
CA TRP A 347 12.01 8.20 -10.31
C TRP A 347 12.86 8.53 -11.55
N GLN A 348 13.89 7.73 -11.81
CA GLN A 348 14.70 7.75 -13.03
C GLN A 348 15.00 6.32 -13.49
N GLU A 349 15.05 6.12 -14.81
CA GLU A 349 15.43 4.85 -15.46
C GLU A 349 16.93 4.79 -15.80
#